data_AF-A0A125W334-F1
#
_entry.id   AF-A0A125W334-F1
#
_cell.length_a   1.000
_cell.length_b   1.000
_cell.length_c   1.000
_cell.angle_alpha   90.00
_cell.angle_beta   90.00
_cell.angle_gamma   90.00
#
_symmetry.space_group_name_H-M   'P 1'
#
loop_
_entity.id
_entity.type
_entity.pdbx_description
1 polymer ?
#
loop_
_entity_poly.entity_id
_entity_poly.type
_entity_poly.pdbx_seq_one_letter_code
_entity_poly.pdbx_strand_id
1 'polypeptide(L)'
;MKSYLQSLSEAETVPTQLLFFNRGAFLTNQAANTLADLQQLAEKGTTIQTCGACLDFYHLTDTLAIGSITNMYEIVETMNQAAKVITL
;
A
#
# COMPACT_ATOMS: atom_id res chain seq x y z
N MET A 1 -9.76 8.01 -2.31
CA MET A 1 -8.48 7.32 -2.52
C MET A 1 -8.20 6.98 -4.00
N LYS A 2 -9.13 6.37 -4.74
CA LYS A 2 -8.92 6.02 -6.17
C LYS A 2 -8.31 7.14 -7.01
N SER A 3 -8.92 8.32 -7.05
CA SER A 3 -8.40 9.45 -7.85
C SER A 3 -7.00 9.90 -7.44
N TYR A 4 -6.67 9.80 -6.14
CA TYR A 4 -5.33 10.14 -5.65
C TYR A 4 -4.29 9.12 -6.13
N LEU A 5 -4.56 7.81 -5.98
CA LEU A 5 -3.62 6.77 -6.41
C LEU A 5 -3.41 6.79 -7.93
N GLN A 6 -4.44 7.11 -8.70
CA GLN A 6 -4.32 7.34 -10.15
C GLN A 6 -3.37 8.51 -10.45
N SER A 7 -3.61 9.69 -9.86
CA SER A 7 -2.72 10.83 -10.10
C SER A 7 -1.29 10.57 -9.60
N LEU A 8 -1.15 9.80 -8.51
CA LEU A 8 0.16 9.39 -7.99
C LEU A 8 0.87 8.42 -8.96
N SER A 9 0.15 7.47 -9.55
CA SER A 9 0.72 6.51 -10.49
C SER A 9 1.10 7.16 -11.83
N GLU A 10 0.45 8.25 -12.21
CA GLU A 10 0.77 9.07 -13.39
C GLU A 10 1.96 10.04 -13.14
N ALA A 11 2.34 10.29 -11.88
CA ALA A 11 3.41 11.22 -11.55
C ALA A 11 4.81 10.74 -12.01
N GLU A 12 5.71 11.70 -12.27
CA GLU A 12 7.10 11.42 -12.64
C GLU A 12 7.91 10.89 -11.45
N THR A 13 7.75 11.52 -10.27
CA THR A 13 8.37 11.08 -9.02
C THR A 13 7.33 10.39 -8.14
N VAL A 14 7.60 9.16 -7.73
CA VAL A 14 6.72 8.32 -6.90
C VAL A 14 7.37 8.03 -5.54
N PRO A 15 6.59 7.73 -4.48
CA PRO A 15 7.16 7.32 -3.20
C PRO A 15 7.91 5.99 -3.32
N THR A 16 8.92 5.80 -2.49
CA THR A 16 9.66 4.53 -2.41
C THR A 16 8.86 3.44 -1.70
N GLN A 17 7.97 3.83 -0.79
CA GLN A 17 7.18 2.92 0.05
C GLN A 17 5.73 3.37 0.13
N LEU A 18 4.79 2.43 0.03
CA LEU A 18 3.38 2.59 0.40
C LEU A 18 2.98 1.53 1.42
N LEU A 19 2.56 2.00 2.59
CA LEU A 19 2.19 1.17 3.73
C LEU A 19 0.68 1.25 3.95
N PHE A 20 -0.02 0.13 3.77
CA PHE A 20 -1.46 0.01 3.95
C PHE A 20 -1.78 -0.69 5.27
N PHE A 21 -2.48 0.00 6.16
CA PHE A 21 -2.96 -0.58 7.43
C PHE A 21 -4.33 0.01 7.78
N ASN A 22 -4.98 -0.54 8.81
CA ASN A 22 -6.39 -0.30 9.10
C ASN A 22 -7.24 -0.57 7.84
N ARG A 23 -8.21 0.29 7.54
CA ARG A 23 -9.05 0.19 6.34
C ARG A 23 -8.30 0.40 5.02
N GLY A 24 -7.03 0.80 5.06
CA GLY A 24 -6.18 0.83 3.87
C GLY A 24 -5.98 -0.55 3.23
N ALA A 25 -6.14 -1.64 4.00
CA ALA A 25 -6.03 -3.01 3.50
C ALA A 25 -7.05 -3.36 2.39
N PHE A 26 -8.20 -2.67 2.33
CA PHE A 26 -9.18 -2.86 1.25
C PHE A 26 -8.73 -2.30 -0.10
N LEU A 27 -7.62 -1.56 -0.16
CA LEU A 27 -7.11 -0.97 -1.39
C LEU A 27 -6.14 -1.91 -2.13
N THR A 28 -5.69 -2.99 -1.48
CA THR A 28 -4.69 -3.92 -2.01
C THR A 28 -5.26 -5.31 -2.29
N ASN A 29 -6.56 -5.52 -2.07
CA ASN A 29 -7.21 -6.81 -2.30
C ASN A 29 -7.82 -6.94 -3.71
N GLN A 30 -8.17 -8.16 -4.11
CA GLN A 30 -8.69 -8.48 -5.46
C GLN A 30 -9.93 -7.67 -5.88
N ALA A 31 -10.75 -7.24 -4.92
CA ALA A 31 -11.94 -6.44 -5.20
C ALA A 31 -11.64 -4.93 -5.33
N ALA A 32 -10.42 -4.49 -5.05
CA ALA A 32 -10.05 -3.10 -5.05
C ALA A 32 -10.03 -2.52 -6.47
N ASN A 33 -10.65 -1.35 -6.65
CA ASN A 33 -10.58 -0.63 -7.92
C ASN A 33 -9.26 0.14 -8.11
N THR A 34 -8.29 -0.02 -7.21
CA THR A 34 -6.98 0.66 -7.17
C THR A 34 -5.82 -0.20 -7.65
N LEU A 35 -6.06 -1.48 -7.99
CA LEU A 35 -4.99 -2.42 -8.32
C LEU A 35 -4.15 -2.01 -9.52
N ALA A 36 -4.77 -1.47 -10.57
CA ALA A 36 -4.05 -1.02 -11.75
C ALA A 36 -3.08 0.14 -11.44
N ASP A 37 -3.51 1.10 -10.62
CA ASP A 37 -2.66 2.24 -10.23
C ASP A 37 -1.51 1.77 -9.33
N LEU A 38 -1.80 0.86 -8.38
CA LEU A 38 -0.80 0.26 -7.50
C LEU A 38 0.22 -0.59 -8.27
N GLN A 39 -0.22 -1.31 -9.30
CA GLN A 39 0.64 -2.07 -10.19
C GLN A 39 1.62 -1.17 -10.94
N GLN A 40 1.12 -0.05 -11.48
CA GLN A 40 1.97 0.96 -12.14
C GLN A 40 2.99 1.58 -11.17
N LEU A 41 2.60 1.81 -9.90
CA LEU A 41 3.53 2.29 -8.87
C LEU A 41 4.60 1.25 -8.55
N ALA A 42 4.22 -0.04 -8.43
CA ALA A 42 5.18 -1.13 -8.22
C ALA A 42 6.18 -1.26 -9.37
N GLU A 43 5.72 -1.13 -10.62
CA GLU A 43 6.58 -1.12 -11.82
C GLU A 43 7.56 0.05 -11.85
N LYS A 44 7.18 1.19 -11.24
CA LYS A 44 8.05 2.35 -11.03
C LYS A 44 8.98 2.22 -9.81
N GLY A 45 8.98 1.07 -9.13
CA GLY A 45 9.86 0.77 -8.01
C GLY A 45 9.30 1.12 -6.63
N THR A 46 8.03 1.50 -6.52
CA THR A 46 7.38 1.66 -5.21
C THR A 46 7.18 0.29 -4.56
N THR A 47 7.74 0.10 -3.37
CA THR A 47 7.46 -1.08 -2.56
C THR A 47 6.10 -0.92 -1.86
N ILE A 48 5.25 -1.94 -1.94
CA ILE A 48 3.88 -1.92 -1.40
C ILE A 48 3.77 -2.99 -0.33
N GLN A 49 3.35 -2.60 0.87
CA GLN A 49 3.17 -3.51 1.99
C GLN A 49 1.82 -3.28 2.67
N THR A 50 1.18 -4.36 3.12
CA THR A 50 -0.10 -4.31 3.84
C THR A 50 0.00 -5.02 5.19
N CYS A 51 -0.53 -4.40 6.25
CA CYS A 51 -0.54 -4.97 7.59
C CYS A 51 -1.32 -6.29 7.64
N GLY A 52 -0.65 -7.38 8.01
CA GLY A 52 -1.23 -8.73 8.09
C GLY A 52 -2.38 -8.83 9.08
N ALA A 53 -2.23 -8.27 10.28
CA ALA A 53 -3.31 -8.28 11.28
C ALA A 53 -4.57 -7.55 10.79
N CYS A 54 -4.43 -6.54 9.93
CA CYS A 54 -5.58 -5.86 9.31
C CYS A 54 -6.22 -6.72 8.24
N LEU A 55 -5.42 -7.38 7.39
CA LEU A 55 -5.93 -8.32 6.39
C LEU A 55 -6.71 -9.45 7.07
N ASP A 56 -6.16 -10.04 8.14
CA ASP A 56 -6.80 -11.12 8.90
C ASP A 56 -8.12 -10.65 9.52
N PHE A 57 -8.10 -9.49 10.18
CA PHE A 57 -9.29 -8.91 10.82
C PHE A 57 -10.43 -8.64 9.83
N TYR A 58 -10.11 -8.23 8.61
CA TYR A 58 -11.12 -7.98 7.56
C TYR A 58 -11.38 -9.19 6.65
N HIS A 59 -10.80 -10.35 6.94
CA HIS A 59 -10.90 -11.57 6.12
C HIS A 59 -10.45 -11.36 4.67
N LEU A 60 -9.38 -10.60 4.48
CA LEU A 60 -8.83 -10.22 3.17
C LEU A 60 -7.53 -10.96 2.81
N THR A 61 -6.93 -11.71 3.73
CA THR A 61 -5.59 -12.32 3.57
C THR A 61 -5.44 -13.14 2.30
N ASP A 62 -6.40 -14.02 2.00
CA ASP A 62 -6.40 -14.85 0.78
C ASP A 62 -6.73 -14.06 -0.50
N THR A 63 -7.20 -12.83 -0.34
CA THR A 63 -7.56 -11.93 -1.43
C THR A 63 -6.55 -10.80 -1.63
N LEU A 64 -5.43 -10.78 -0.92
CA LEU A 64 -4.36 -9.82 -1.18
C LEU A 64 -3.89 -9.98 -2.63
N ALA A 65 -3.99 -8.91 -3.41
CA ALA A 65 -3.72 -8.95 -4.85
C ALA A 65 -2.42 -8.25 -5.24
N ILE A 66 -1.91 -7.33 -4.40
CA ILE A 66 -0.68 -6.59 -4.69
C ILE A 66 0.11 -6.26 -3.43
N GLY A 67 1.44 -6.31 -3.55
CA GLY A 67 2.38 -6.07 -2.47
C GLY A 67 2.62 -7.28 -1.57
N SER A 68 3.30 -7.05 -0.44
CA SER A 68 3.61 -8.08 0.55
C SER A 68 2.90 -7.82 1.89
N ILE A 69 2.78 -8.88 2.70
CA ILE A 69 2.28 -8.77 4.07
C ILE A 69 3.42 -8.23 4.96
N THR A 70 3.10 -7.30 5.85
CA THR A 70 4.01 -6.77 6.89
C THR A 70 3.31 -6.75 8.25
N ASN A 71 3.99 -6.23 9.28
CA ASN A 71 3.48 -6.07 10.63
C ASN A 71 3.69 -4.62 11.15
N MET A 72 3.15 -4.32 12.33
CA MET A 72 3.23 -2.96 12.85
C MET A 72 4.65 -2.52 13.24
N TYR A 73 5.52 -3.46 13.65
CA TYR A 73 6.91 -3.13 13.99
C TYR A 73 7.68 -2.67 12.75
N GLU A 74 7.58 -3.42 11.66
CA GLU A 74 8.19 -3.08 10.36
C GLU A 74 7.63 -1.78 9.78
N ILE A 75 6.32 -1.54 9.91
CA ILE A 75 5.71 -0.26 9.50
C ILE A 75 6.33 0.90 10.26
N VAL A 76 6.42 0.82 11.59
CA VAL A 76 7.01 1.87 12.43
C VAL A 76 8.48 2.08 12.09
N GLU A 77 9.24 1.00 11.90
CA GLU A 77 10.66 1.09 11.50
C GLU A 77 10.82 1.78 10.14
N THR A 78 10.04 1.36 9.14
CA THR A 78 10.06 1.94 7.80
C THR A 78 9.71 3.43 7.83
N MET A 79 8.70 3.82 8.62
CA MET A 79 8.32 5.23 8.79
C MET A 79 9.39 6.05 9.51
N ASN A 80 10.06 5.50 10.53
CA ASN A 80 11.12 6.18 11.26
C ASN A 80 12.40 6.37 10.44
N GLN A 81 12.67 5.47 9.49
CA GLN A 81 13.81 5.56 8.58
C GLN A 81 13.53 6.48 7.37
N ALA A 82 12.26 6.81 7.09
CA ALA A 82 11.90 7.65 5.96
C ALA A 82 12.29 9.12 6.21
N ALA A 83 12.88 9.76 5.19
CA ALA A 83 13.18 11.20 5.23
C ALA A 83 11.92 12.07 5.35
N LYS A 84 10.77 11.57 4.87
CA LYS A 84 9.47 12.23 4.98
C LYS A 84 8.36 11.19 5.00
N VAL A 85 7.43 11.35 5.94
CA VAL A 85 6.20 10.58 6.02
C VAL A 85 5.03 11.45 5.57
N ILE A 86 4.15 10.90 4.75
CA ILE A 86 2.88 11.51 4.34
C ILE A 86 1.76 10.56 4.76
N THR A 87 0.77 11.08 5.49
CA THR A 87 -0.40 10.32 5.96
C THR A 87 -1.67 10.89 5.32
N LEU A 88 -2.56 10.01 4.86
CA LEU A 88 -3.77 10.32 4.09
C LEU A 88 -5.01 9.64 4.67
#